data_AF-A0A957QLY3-F1
#
_entry.id   AF-A0A957QLY3-F1
#
_cell.length_a   1.000
_cell.length_b   1.000
_cell.length_c   1.000
_cell.angle_alpha   90.00
_cell.angle_beta   90.00
_cell.angle_gamma   90.00
#
_symmetry.space_group_name_H-M   'P 1'
#
loop_
_entity.id
_entity.type
_entity.pdbx_description
1 polymer ?
#
loop_
_entity_poly.entity_id
_entity_poly.type
_entity_poly.pdbx_seq_one_letter_code
_entity_poly.pdbx_strand_id
1 'polypeptide(L)' 'ICGIIPSASFFFRVLSEMFGITVEGTPNPARLFLPDEWPAGVHPLRKDYEPAGQE' A
#
# COMPACT_ATOMS: atom_id res chain seq x y z
N ILE A 1 -6.82 10.15 12.48
CA ILE A 1 -7.54 10.49 11.22
C ILE A 1 -8.62 9.48 10.89
N CYS A 2 -8.35 8.16 10.95
CA CYS A 2 -9.38 7.13 10.71
C CYS A 2 -10.58 7.20 11.69
N GLY A 3 -10.39 7.67 12.93
CA GLY A 3 -11.47 7.88 13.90
C GLY A 3 -12.38 9.08 13.59
N ILE A 4 -11.97 9.96 12.68
CA ILE A 4 -12.75 11.14 12.25
C ILE A 4 -13.37 10.87 10.87
N ILE A 5 -12.58 10.27 9.97
CA ILE A 5 -13.02 9.88 8.62
C ILE A 5 -12.75 8.39 8.46
N PRO A 6 -13.76 7.52 8.63
CA PRO A 6 -13.57 6.06 8.55
C PRO A 6 -13.08 5.63 7.16
N SER A 7 -13.52 6.31 6.10
CA SER A 7 -13.10 6.06 4.71
C SER A 7 -11.60 6.29 4.47
N ALA A 8 -10.93 7.09 5.31
CA ALA A 8 -9.49 7.33 5.19
C ALA A 8 -8.66 6.05 5.46
N SER A 9 -9.23 5.08 6.20
CA SER A 9 -8.59 3.78 6.45
C SER A 9 -8.24 3.05 5.14
N PHE A 10 -9.11 3.13 4.13
CA PHE A 10 -8.86 2.51 2.83
C PHE A 10 -7.66 3.13 2.12
N PHE A 11 -7.61 4.47 2.07
CA PHE A 11 -6.50 5.19 1.44
C PHE A 11 -5.17 4.92 2.13
N PHE A 12 -5.13 4.84 3.46
CA PHE A 12 -3.89 4.50 4.17
C PHE A 12 -3.39 3.09 3.85
N ARG A 13 -4.30 2.14 3.66
CA ARG A 13 -3.94 0.79 3.22
C ARG A 13 -3.40 0.80 1.79
N VAL A 14 -4.04 1.54 0.88
CA VAL A 14 -3.55 1.69 -0.51
C VAL A 14 -2.17 2.34 -0.54
N LEU A 15 -1.94 3.38 0.27
CA LEU A 15 -0.64 4.04 0.36
C LEU A 15 0.45 3.11 0.91
N SER A 16 0.13 2.34 1.96
CA SER A 16 1.07 1.36 2.51
C SER A 16 1.41 0.26 1.52
N GLU A 17 0.44 -0.20 0.74
CA GLU A 17 0.64 -1.29 -0.23
C GLU A 17 1.34 -0.81 -1.51
N MET A 18 0.86 0.30 -2.09
CA MET A 18 1.31 0.79 -3.40
C MET A 18 2.59 1.62 -3.33
N PHE A 19 2.87 2.29 -2.20
CA PHE A 19 4.03 3.17 -2.02
C PHE A 19 4.98 2.72 -0.89
N GLY A 20 4.55 1.80 -0.02
CA GLY A 20 5.34 1.34 1.12
C GLY A 20 5.33 2.29 2.31
N ILE A 21 4.33 3.16 2.42
CA ILE A 21 4.24 4.17 3.48
C ILE A 21 3.44 3.61 4.65
N THR A 22 4.09 3.39 5.79
CA THR A 22 3.40 3.00 7.02
C THR A 22 2.82 4.23 7.71
N VAL A 23 1.50 4.27 7.90
CA VAL A 23 0.80 5.38 8.56
C VAL A 23 0.43 4.99 9.99
N GLU A 24 1.04 5.68 10.95
CA GLU A 24 0.78 5.48 12.38
C GLU A 24 -0.67 5.82 12.75
N GLY A 25 -1.32 4.95 13.54
CA GLY A 25 -2.71 5.10 13.94
C GLY A 25 -3.74 4.52 12.96
N THR A 26 -3.32 3.68 12.01
CA THR A 26 -4.23 2.92 11.14
C THR A 26 -4.60 1.59 11.81
N PRO A 27 -5.90 1.25 11.95
CA PRO A 27 -6.32 0.06 12.69
C PRO A 27 -6.04 -1.27 11.99
N ASN A 28 -5.75 -1.27 10.67
CA ASN A 28 -5.47 -2.49 9.93
C ASN A 28 -4.49 -2.24 8.76
N PRO A 29 -3.27 -2.79 8.79
CA PRO A 29 -2.30 -2.71 7.69
C PRO A 29 -2.45 -3.82 6.64
N ALA A 30 -3.52 -4.63 6.68
CA ALA A 30 -3.69 -5.72 5.73
C ALA A 30 -3.73 -5.23 4.27
N ARG A 31 -3.04 -5.97 3.39
CA ARG A 31 -3.05 -5.81 1.93
C ARG A 31 -4.48 -5.88 1.39
N LEU A 32 -4.75 -5.16 0.30
CA LEU A 32 -6.06 -5.04 -0.36
C LEU A 32 -6.01 -5.54 -1.80
N PHE A 33 -5.03 -5.10 -2.57
CA PHE A 33 -4.98 -5.35 -4.02
C PHE A 33 -3.85 -6.29 -4.40
N LEU A 34 -2.74 -6.29 -3.66
CA LEU A 34 -1.62 -7.16 -3.97
C LEU A 34 -1.84 -8.55 -3.36
N PRO A 35 -1.52 -9.62 -4.12
CA PRO A 35 -1.55 -10.97 -3.59
C PRO A 35 -0.57 -11.15 -2.42
N ASP A 36 -0.85 -12.09 -1.53
CA ASP A 36 0.03 -12.39 -0.39
C ASP A 36 1.45 -12.80 -0.83
N GLU A 37 1.57 -13.43 -2.01
CA GLU A 37 2.83 -13.85 -2.62
C GLU A 37 3.65 -12.69 -3.23
N TRP A 38 3.14 -11.45 -3.17
CA TRP A 38 3.86 -10.29 -3.66
C TRP A 38 5.09 -9.99 -2.79
N PRO A 39 6.27 -9.76 -3.41
CA PRO A 39 7.51 -9.54 -2.68
C PRO A 39 7.44 -8.32 -1.75
N ALA A 40 7.87 -8.51 -0.50
CA ALA A 40 7.91 -7.44 0.49
C ALA A 40 8.91 -6.35 0.06
N GLY A 41 8.49 -5.08 0.12
CA GLY A 41 9.32 -3.94 -0.29
C GLY A 41 9.24 -3.58 -1.77
N VAL A 42 8.53 -4.37 -2.58
CA VAL A 42 8.24 -4.04 -3.98
C VAL A 42 6.89 -3.33 -4.05
N HIS A 43 6.91 -2.10 -4.54
CA HIS A 43 5.75 -1.21 -4.50
C HIS A 43 5.47 -0.67 -5.91
N PRO A 44 4.37 -1.07 -6.56
CA PRO A 44 4.17 -0.83 -7.99
C PRO A 44 4.04 0.64 -8.38
N LEU A 45 3.64 1.53 -7.45
CA LEU A 45 3.54 2.97 -7.71
C LEU A 45 4.80 3.74 -7.29
N ARG A 46 5.86 3.07 -6.84
CA ARG A 46 7.16 3.73 -6.67
C ARG A 46 7.76 4.03 -8.03
N LYS A 47 8.38 5.21 -8.17
CA LYS A 47 9.13 5.59 -9.37
C LYS A 47 10.30 4.65 -9.70
N ASP A 48 10.80 3.96 -8.69
CA ASP A 48 11.91 3.00 -8.79
C ASP A 48 11.43 1.60 -9.21
N TYR A 49 10.12 1.40 -9.32
CA TYR A 49 9.58 0.11 -9.72
C TYR A 49 9.65 -0.06 -11.23
N GLU A 50 10.54 -0.94 -11.67
CA GLU A 50 10.58 -1.42 -13.05
C GLU A 50 9.59 -2.58 -13.19
N PRO A 51 8.50 -2.44 -13.96
CA PRO A 51 7.60 -3.55 -14.23
C PRO A 51 8.37 -4.62 -14.98
N ALA A 52 8.30 -5.88 -14.51
CA ALA A 52 8.86 -7.03 -15.20
C ALA A 52 8.16 -7.20 -16.57
N GLY A 53 8.68 -6.55 -17.61
CA GLY A 53 8.13 -6.63 -18.97
C GLY A 53 8.16 -5.36 -19.81
N GLN A 54 9.13 -4.46 -19.60
CA GLN A 54 9.41 -3.40 -20.58
C GLN A 54 10.61 -3.80 -21.45
N GLU A 55 10.32 -4.51 -22.55
CA GLU A 55 11.15 -4.53 -23.76
C GLU A 55 10.69 -3.41 -24.72
#